data_AF-A0A953P947-F1
#
_entry.id   AF-A0A953P947-F1
#
_cell.length_a   1.000
_cell.length_b   1.000
_cell.length_c   1.000
_cell.angle_alpha   90.00
_cell.angle_beta   90.00
_cell.angle_gamma   90.00
#
_symmetry.space_group_name_H-M   'P 1'
#
loop_
_entity.id
_entity.type
_entity.pdbx_description
1 polymer ?
#
loop_
_entity_poly.entity_id
_entity_poly.type
_entity_poly.pdbx_seq_one_letter_code
_entity_poly.pdbx_strand_id
1 'polypeptide(L)'
;MVPSISGATVGATPSPKPANPKPARTKPKLGLRAWMERVLVECDRAAVGFEADPVHDLRVALRRCRSLADGLMAMDPDSSWKDLKKDGKKLFQALGDLRDMQVMQEWIEKLGDASDPVTVKLLNHVHAREAAAKQEAFKDLDQFDRKQWRQWTKTLPGRASRVRPGSLVFKHLALEKWTAAYDLHKRAMSTRSQVALHELRIGLKRFRYTVENFLPQQHAAWGGDLKELQDLLGEVHDLDVLWAAATEIVAFPDLESRSRWREKLDQERGKRVERYREKMVGKQSLWRVWRAELPSGPELRSAAMNRLRVWAGFLDPDFQHSQRVAQLALSLYDGLKSAGLLAANPEHDSRAVLHVAALLHDIGKARGDGGHQKESFRMIRSLAQPLGWSAREMELAAVVARYHCGALPRPRGKTLQRLELPDRRIAVQLAGVLRLANALDLRNGSEPALRVAVQDRIVMVQAAGYSALDRSAEEVAAARHLLETVLRRPVLVRGMRVARSSSLAARS
;
A
#
# COMPACT_ATOMS: atom_id res chain seq x y z
N MET A 1 -31.66 -2.18 -87.12
CA MET A 1 -30.43 -2.30 -86.29
C MET A 1 -30.56 -1.36 -85.09
N VAL A 2 -29.98 -1.71 -83.94
CA VAL A 2 -30.42 -1.32 -82.58
C VAL A 2 -30.36 0.20 -82.27
N PRO A 3 -31.43 0.78 -81.68
CA PRO A 3 -31.39 1.39 -80.32
C PRO A 3 -32.63 1.01 -79.46
N SER A 4 -32.58 0.74 -78.14
CA SER A 4 -32.24 1.57 -76.94
C SER A 4 -33.52 1.99 -76.15
N ILE A 5 -33.36 2.57 -74.94
CA ILE A 5 -34.37 2.82 -73.85
C ILE A 5 -34.55 1.57 -72.96
N SER A 6 -34.08 1.50 -71.69
CA SER A 6 -34.16 2.37 -70.49
C SER A 6 -35.42 2.11 -69.64
N GLY A 7 -35.23 1.90 -68.33
CA GLY A 7 -36.27 1.45 -67.39
C GLY A 7 -36.75 2.52 -66.41
N ALA A 8 -37.72 2.15 -65.56
CA ALA A 8 -38.23 2.98 -64.46
C ALA A 8 -38.70 2.13 -63.26
N THR A 9 -38.79 2.79 -62.11
CA THR A 9 -38.85 2.25 -60.74
C THR A 9 -40.24 2.08 -60.11
N VAL A 10 -40.37 1.08 -59.23
CA VAL A 10 -41.22 1.03 -58.02
C VAL A 10 -40.44 0.19 -56.96
N GLY A 11 -40.46 0.40 -55.65
CA GLY A 11 -41.08 1.44 -54.81
C GLY A 11 -41.58 0.86 -53.47
N ALA A 12 -40.83 1.00 -52.37
CA ALA A 12 -41.17 0.40 -51.07
C ALA A 12 -40.73 1.26 -49.85
N THR A 13 -41.56 1.24 -48.79
CA THR A 13 -41.47 2.08 -47.58
C THR A 13 -40.40 1.62 -46.57
N PRO A 14 -39.78 2.53 -45.78
CA PRO A 14 -38.74 2.17 -44.82
C PRO A 14 -39.30 1.68 -43.47
N SER A 15 -38.85 0.51 -43.02
CA SER A 15 -39.07 -0.01 -41.66
C SER A 15 -38.18 0.72 -40.62
N PRO A 16 -38.57 0.77 -39.32
CA PRO A 16 -37.87 1.56 -38.31
C PRO A 16 -36.49 0.98 -37.95
N LYS A 17 -35.49 1.85 -37.78
CA LYS A 17 -34.14 1.47 -37.32
C LYS A 17 -34.18 0.96 -35.87
N PRO A 18 -33.44 -0.11 -35.52
CA PRO A 18 -33.30 -0.51 -34.13
C PRO A 18 -32.56 0.57 -33.34
N ALA A 19 -33.07 0.90 -32.14
CA ALA A 19 -32.47 1.89 -31.27
C ALA A 19 -31.13 1.38 -30.72
N ASN A 20 -30.03 2.08 -31.05
CA ASN A 20 -28.72 1.79 -30.45
C ASN A 20 -28.81 1.92 -28.92
N PRO A 21 -28.39 0.91 -28.14
CA PRO A 21 -28.30 1.05 -26.70
C PRO A 21 -27.30 2.17 -26.37
N LYS A 22 -27.72 3.16 -25.57
CA LYS A 22 -26.85 4.25 -25.13
C LYS A 22 -25.60 3.65 -24.49
N PRO A 23 -24.37 4.04 -24.91
CA PRO A 23 -23.15 3.51 -24.31
C PRO A 23 -23.16 3.82 -22.81
N ALA A 24 -23.02 2.77 -21.99
CA ALA A 24 -22.93 2.93 -20.55
C ALA A 24 -21.82 3.93 -20.23
N ARG A 25 -22.14 5.00 -19.48
CA ARG A 25 -21.18 6.04 -19.11
C ARG A 25 -20.03 5.44 -18.32
N THR A 26 -18.95 5.08 -19.00
CA THR A 26 -17.67 4.71 -18.38
C THR A 26 -17.12 5.95 -17.68
N LYS A 27 -17.49 6.13 -16.40
CA LYS A 27 -16.98 7.21 -15.55
C LYS A 27 -15.44 7.18 -15.66
N PRO A 28 -14.77 8.26 -16.12
CA PRO A 28 -13.31 8.27 -16.19
C PRO A 28 -12.74 7.96 -14.81
N LYS A 29 -11.62 7.23 -14.74
CA LYS A 29 -10.98 6.86 -13.46
C LYS A 29 -10.41 8.13 -12.79
N LEU A 30 -11.27 8.82 -12.06
CA LEU A 30 -10.97 10.08 -11.36
C LEU A 30 -9.76 9.88 -10.43
N GLY A 31 -8.78 10.77 -10.52
CA GLY A 31 -7.65 10.81 -9.59
C GLY A 31 -8.07 11.34 -8.21
N LEU A 32 -7.17 11.29 -7.22
CA LEU A 32 -7.45 11.71 -5.84
C LEU A 32 -8.09 13.11 -5.77
N ARG A 33 -7.54 14.10 -6.50
CA ARG A 33 -8.08 15.47 -6.55
C ARG A 33 -9.57 15.48 -6.90
N ALA A 34 -9.95 14.83 -8.00
CA ALA A 34 -11.32 14.83 -8.48
C ALA A 34 -12.28 14.08 -7.54
N TRP A 35 -11.83 13.05 -6.81
CA TRP A 35 -12.64 12.46 -5.73
C TRP A 35 -12.81 13.41 -4.54
N MET A 36 -11.78 14.16 -4.17
CA MET A 36 -11.85 15.12 -3.07
C MET A 36 -12.71 16.34 -3.40
N GLU A 37 -12.67 16.80 -4.65
CA GLU A 37 -13.60 17.81 -5.20
C GLU A 37 -15.02 17.27 -5.25
N ARG A 38 -15.22 16.01 -5.67
CA ARG A 38 -16.53 15.35 -5.65
C ARG A 38 -17.11 15.27 -4.23
N VAL A 39 -16.31 14.99 -3.19
CA VAL A 39 -16.80 15.03 -1.79
C VAL A 39 -17.43 16.38 -1.47
N LEU A 40 -16.82 17.50 -1.85
CA LEU A 40 -17.37 18.83 -1.56
C LEU A 40 -18.70 19.07 -2.29
N VAL A 41 -18.77 18.72 -3.58
CA VAL A 41 -20.00 18.84 -4.40
C VAL A 41 -21.12 17.95 -3.85
N GLU A 42 -20.80 16.73 -3.43
CA GLU A 42 -21.80 15.80 -2.89
C GLU A 42 -22.21 16.13 -1.45
N CYS A 43 -21.37 16.82 -0.67
CA CYS A 43 -21.78 17.42 0.60
C CYS A 43 -22.83 18.53 0.41
N ASP A 44 -22.77 19.29 -0.69
CA ASP A 44 -23.81 20.28 -1.02
C ASP A 44 -25.10 19.61 -1.51
N ARG A 45 -24.99 18.57 -2.35
CA ARG A 45 -26.15 17.81 -2.83
C ARG A 45 -26.86 17.02 -1.72
N ALA A 46 -26.11 16.38 -0.82
CA ALA A 46 -26.70 15.58 0.27
C ALA A 46 -27.39 16.46 1.33
N ALA A 47 -26.94 17.70 1.54
CA ALA A 47 -27.60 18.65 2.44
C ALA A 47 -29.04 18.97 2.02
N VAL A 48 -29.38 18.83 0.73
CA VAL A 48 -30.75 18.95 0.22
C VAL A 48 -31.50 17.64 0.44
N GLY A 49 -32.02 17.46 1.66
CA GLY A 49 -32.98 16.41 2.01
C GLY A 49 -32.43 15.00 2.27
N PHE A 50 -31.11 14.76 2.12
CA PHE A 50 -30.50 13.43 2.29
C PHE A 50 -31.09 12.33 1.38
N GLU A 51 -31.45 12.72 0.16
CA GLU A 51 -31.90 11.79 -0.89
C GLU A 51 -30.88 10.66 -1.15
N ALA A 52 -31.39 9.47 -1.49
CA ALA A 52 -30.60 8.24 -1.56
C ALA A 52 -29.41 8.34 -2.55
N ASP A 53 -29.60 8.97 -3.71
CA ASP A 53 -28.57 9.14 -4.74
C ASP A 53 -27.42 10.07 -4.30
N PRO A 54 -27.66 11.32 -3.83
CA PRO A 54 -26.63 12.15 -3.20
C PRO A 54 -25.90 11.49 -2.03
N VAL A 55 -26.63 10.81 -1.13
CA VAL A 55 -26.04 10.07 -0.01
C VAL A 55 -25.10 8.96 -0.52
N HIS A 56 -25.51 8.22 -1.55
CA HIS A 56 -24.68 7.18 -2.18
C HIS A 56 -23.42 7.78 -2.82
N ASP A 57 -23.56 8.80 -3.66
CA ASP A 57 -22.44 9.45 -4.35
C ASP A 57 -21.43 10.05 -3.35
N LEU A 58 -21.90 10.69 -2.27
CA LEU A 58 -21.05 11.21 -1.18
C LEU A 58 -20.29 10.10 -0.47
N ARG A 59 -20.95 8.99 -0.10
CA ARG A 59 -20.29 7.82 0.50
C ARG A 59 -19.24 7.24 -0.44
N VAL A 60 -19.52 7.12 -1.73
CA VAL A 60 -18.56 6.61 -2.71
C VAL A 60 -17.33 7.52 -2.81
N ALA A 61 -17.51 8.85 -2.84
CA ALA A 61 -16.42 9.80 -2.89
C ALA A 61 -15.57 9.79 -1.60
N LEU A 62 -16.20 9.75 -0.42
CA LEU A 62 -15.51 9.62 0.87
C LEU A 62 -14.75 8.29 0.98
N ARG A 63 -15.36 7.16 0.58
CA ARG A 63 -14.70 5.84 0.52
C ARG A 63 -13.45 5.89 -0.35
N ARG A 64 -13.53 6.51 -1.53
CA ARG A 64 -12.42 6.65 -2.47
C ARG A 64 -11.26 7.41 -1.84
N CYS A 65 -11.51 8.59 -1.30
CA CYS A 65 -10.48 9.41 -0.65
C CYS A 65 -9.82 8.66 0.52
N ARG A 66 -10.62 8.02 1.39
CA ARG A 66 -10.14 7.29 2.57
C ARG A 66 -9.35 6.02 2.23
N SER A 67 -9.73 5.31 1.16
CA SER A 67 -9.02 4.09 0.71
C SER A 67 -7.77 4.41 -0.12
N LEU A 68 -7.75 5.53 -0.86
CA LEU A 68 -6.53 6.08 -1.45
C LEU A 68 -5.54 6.47 -0.36
N ALA A 69 -5.98 7.21 0.66
CA ALA A 69 -5.14 7.54 1.80
C ALA A 69 -4.65 6.30 2.56
N ASP A 70 -5.50 5.27 2.78
CA ASP A 70 -5.08 4.02 3.43
C ASP A 70 -3.92 3.31 2.72
N GLY A 71 -3.95 3.28 1.38
CA GLY A 71 -2.86 2.72 0.61
C GLY A 71 -1.62 3.62 0.57
N LEU A 72 -1.80 4.94 0.44
CA LEU A 72 -0.68 5.89 0.36
C LEU A 72 0.11 5.98 1.66
N MET A 73 -0.53 5.82 2.83
CA MET A 73 0.14 5.74 4.14
C MET A 73 1.19 4.62 4.26
N ALA A 74 1.17 3.60 3.39
CA ALA A 74 2.18 2.54 3.37
C ALA A 74 3.50 2.96 2.68
N MET A 75 3.53 4.15 2.06
CA MET A 75 4.71 4.74 1.41
C MET A 75 4.98 6.17 1.87
N ASP A 76 3.95 6.95 2.18
CA ASP A 76 4.05 8.35 2.56
C ASP A 76 3.59 8.53 4.02
N PRO A 77 4.52 8.78 4.96
CA PRO A 77 4.21 8.86 6.39
C PRO A 77 3.67 10.23 6.84
N ASP A 78 3.35 11.15 5.91
CA ASP A 78 2.72 12.44 6.23
C ASP A 78 1.40 12.26 7.01
N SER A 79 1.26 12.98 8.14
CA SER A 79 0.10 12.83 9.02
C SER A 79 -1.21 13.24 8.34
N SER A 80 -1.15 14.12 7.34
CA SER A 80 -2.31 14.59 6.58
C SER A 80 -3.13 13.44 5.97
N TRP A 81 -2.51 12.29 5.64
CA TRP A 81 -3.24 11.10 5.19
C TRP A 81 -4.09 10.47 6.29
N LYS A 82 -3.55 10.41 7.52
CA LYS A 82 -4.25 9.92 8.71
C LYS A 82 -5.39 10.88 9.08
N ASP A 83 -5.14 12.17 8.99
CA ASP A 83 -6.08 13.23 9.36
C ASP A 83 -7.24 13.29 8.36
N LEU A 84 -6.98 13.25 7.04
CA LEU A 84 -8.03 13.10 6.01
C LEU A 84 -8.90 11.85 6.24
N LYS A 85 -8.29 10.73 6.64
CA LYS A 85 -9.04 9.49 6.94
C LYS A 85 -9.89 9.60 8.19
N LYS A 86 -9.48 10.41 9.16
CA LYS A 86 -10.15 10.65 10.44
C LYS A 86 -11.35 11.58 10.24
N ASP A 87 -11.17 12.69 9.56
CA ASP A 87 -12.23 13.67 9.30
C ASP A 87 -13.33 13.05 8.44
N GLY A 88 -12.95 12.40 7.33
CA GLY A 88 -13.89 11.65 6.51
C GLY A 88 -14.47 10.39 7.19
N LYS A 89 -14.05 9.99 8.40
CA LYS A 89 -14.57 8.79 9.08
C LYS A 89 -15.97 9.01 9.64
N LYS A 90 -16.18 10.12 10.35
CA LYS A 90 -17.43 10.42 11.08
C LYS A 90 -18.62 10.44 10.13
N LEU A 91 -18.63 11.42 9.22
CA LEU A 91 -19.62 11.57 8.15
C LEU A 91 -19.84 10.28 7.34
N PHE A 92 -18.78 9.56 6.96
CA PHE A 92 -18.95 8.29 6.23
C PHE A 92 -19.64 7.19 7.07
N GLN A 93 -19.45 7.18 8.38
CA GLN A 93 -20.10 6.23 9.28
C GLN A 93 -21.58 6.57 9.43
N ALA A 94 -21.94 7.82 9.75
CA ALA A 94 -23.34 8.25 9.87
C ALA A 94 -24.14 8.05 8.56
N LEU A 95 -23.57 8.43 7.40
CA LEU A 95 -24.14 8.10 6.08
C LEU A 95 -24.23 6.58 5.85
N GLY A 96 -23.36 5.81 6.52
CA GLY A 96 -23.36 4.36 6.46
C GLY A 96 -24.48 3.73 7.25
N ASP A 97 -24.66 4.14 8.50
CA ASP A 97 -25.72 3.66 9.37
C ASP A 97 -27.10 3.95 8.74
N LEU A 98 -27.25 5.11 8.07
CA LEU A 98 -28.41 5.43 7.23
C LEU A 98 -28.64 4.44 6.08
N ARG A 99 -27.61 4.14 5.27
CA ARG A 99 -27.76 3.19 4.15
C ARG A 99 -27.95 1.76 4.63
N ASP A 100 -27.39 1.39 5.77
CA ASP A 100 -27.53 0.05 6.32
C ASP A 100 -29.00 -0.18 6.79
N MET A 101 -29.74 0.86 7.19
CA MET A 101 -31.20 0.81 7.37
C MET A 101 -31.95 0.61 6.04
N GLN A 102 -31.60 1.35 4.99
CA GLN A 102 -32.22 1.18 3.66
C GLN A 102 -31.98 -0.22 3.07
N VAL A 103 -30.78 -0.78 3.25
CA VAL A 103 -30.47 -2.17 2.84
C VAL A 103 -31.26 -3.18 3.68
N MET A 104 -31.48 -2.91 4.97
CA MET A 104 -32.33 -3.75 5.81
C MET A 104 -33.79 -3.72 5.34
N GLN A 105 -34.32 -2.56 4.94
CA GLN A 105 -35.65 -2.42 4.34
C GLN A 105 -35.76 -3.24 3.04
N GLU A 106 -34.82 -3.07 2.10
CA GLU A 106 -34.74 -3.85 0.85
C GLU A 106 -34.78 -5.38 1.12
N TRP A 107 -34.16 -5.84 2.21
CA TRP A 107 -34.20 -7.24 2.63
C TRP A 107 -35.51 -7.67 3.29
N ILE A 108 -36.13 -6.82 4.11
CA ILE A 108 -37.41 -7.11 4.76
C ILE A 108 -38.51 -7.23 3.69
N GLU A 109 -38.58 -6.30 2.75
CA GLU A 109 -39.56 -6.30 1.65
C GLU A 109 -39.37 -7.49 0.68
N LYS A 110 -38.13 -7.97 0.50
CA LYS A 110 -37.82 -9.12 -0.35
C LYS A 110 -38.15 -10.47 0.32
N LEU A 111 -38.12 -10.56 1.65
CA LEU A 111 -38.26 -11.82 2.39
C LEU A 111 -39.63 -11.97 3.07
N GLY A 112 -40.23 -10.86 3.48
CA GLY A 112 -41.49 -10.80 4.21
C GLY A 112 -42.67 -10.44 3.31
N ASP A 113 -43.82 -10.98 3.63
CA ASP A 113 -45.08 -10.61 2.99
C ASP A 113 -45.62 -9.33 3.65
N ALA A 114 -46.28 -8.45 2.89
CA ALA A 114 -46.76 -7.15 3.38
C ALA A 114 -47.81 -7.27 4.51
N SER A 115 -48.46 -8.43 4.62
CA SER A 115 -49.43 -8.76 5.67
C SER A 115 -48.85 -9.55 6.84
N ASP A 116 -47.57 -9.96 6.82
CA ASP A 116 -46.93 -10.66 7.93
C ASP A 116 -46.63 -9.66 9.08
N PRO A 117 -47.17 -9.87 10.30
CA PRO A 117 -46.91 -9.00 11.46
C PRO A 117 -45.42 -8.79 11.76
N VAL A 118 -44.57 -9.78 11.44
CA VAL A 118 -43.11 -9.67 11.60
C VAL A 118 -42.54 -8.64 10.61
N THR A 119 -42.97 -8.66 9.35
CA THR A 119 -42.60 -7.66 8.32
C THR A 119 -42.96 -6.25 8.80
N VAL A 120 -44.22 -6.05 9.23
CA VAL A 120 -44.71 -4.74 9.69
C VAL A 120 -43.90 -4.23 10.88
N LYS A 121 -43.65 -5.10 11.88
CA LYS A 121 -42.86 -4.74 13.06
C LYS A 121 -41.40 -4.40 12.72
N LEU A 122 -40.79 -5.14 11.79
CA LEU A 122 -39.44 -4.85 11.29
C LEU A 122 -39.38 -3.53 10.51
N LEU A 123 -40.28 -3.28 9.57
CA LEU A 123 -40.33 -2.03 8.80
C LEU A 123 -40.51 -0.81 9.71
N ASN A 124 -41.40 -0.87 10.70
CA ASN A 124 -41.60 0.20 11.67
C ASN A 124 -40.32 0.52 12.46
N HIS A 125 -39.55 -0.50 12.86
CA HIS A 125 -38.25 -0.31 13.51
C HIS A 125 -37.20 0.30 12.57
N VAL A 126 -37.13 -0.15 11.33
CA VAL A 126 -36.20 0.38 10.33
C VAL A 126 -36.51 1.85 10.02
N HIS A 127 -37.78 2.22 9.79
CA HIS A 127 -38.17 3.61 9.56
C HIS A 127 -37.82 4.52 10.76
N ALA A 128 -38.03 4.04 11.99
CA ALA A 128 -37.66 4.78 13.20
C ALA A 128 -36.14 4.99 13.33
N ARG A 129 -35.32 3.95 13.06
CA ARG A 129 -33.86 4.08 13.04
C ARG A 129 -33.35 4.91 11.85
N GLU A 130 -34.00 4.86 10.69
CA GLU A 130 -33.65 5.68 9.53
C GLU A 130 -33.82 7.18 9.83
N ALA A 131 -34.90 7.57 10.49
CA ALA A 131 -35.13 8.95 10.91
C ALA A 131 -34.05 9.46 11.88
N ALA A 132 -33.64 8.64 12.85
CA ALA A 132 -32.52 8.96 13.75
C ALA A 132 -31.19 9.07 12.99
N ALA A 133 -30.89 8.12 12.10
CA ALA A 133 -29.67 8.12 11.30
C ALA A 133 -29.59 9.34 10.35
N LYS A 134 -30.72 9.81 9.81
CA LYS A 134 -30.79 11.08 9.04
C LYS A 134 -30.38 12.27 9.89
N GLN A 135 -30.85 12.37 11.14
CA GLN A 135 -30.47 13.46 12.05
C GLN A 135 -28.98 13.42 12.41
N GLU A 136 -28.43 12.24 12.70
CA GLU A 136 -27.00 12.08 12.98
C GLU A 136 -26.14 12.42 11.75
N ALA A 137 -26.54 11.97 10.56
CA ALA A 137 -25.83 12.26 9.32
C ALA A 137 -25.88 13.75 8.94
N PHE A 138 -26.99 14.46 9.22
CA PHE A 138 -27.08 15.91 9.06
C PHE A 138 -26.10 16.64 9.99
N LYS A 139 -26.07 16.27 11.27
CA LYS A 139 -25.14 16.82 12.27
C LYS A 139 -23.66 16.60 11.89
N ASP A 140 -23.30 15.40 11.46
CA ASP A 140 -21.93 15.08 11.05
C ASP A 140 -21.54 15.73 9.69
N LEU A 141 -22.52 16.06 8.84
CA LEU A 141 -22.32 16.81 7.59
C LEU A 141 -22.06 18.31 7.84
N ASP A 142 -22.76 18.88 8.82
CA ASP A 142 -22.54 20.26 9.27
C ASP A 142 -21.16 20.40 9.95
N GLN A 143 -20.79 19.44 10.81
CA GLN A 143 -19.47 19.40 11.47
C GLN A 143 -18.30 19.00 10.56
N PHE A 144 -18.52 18.74 9.27
CA PHE A 144 -17.47 18.33 8.34
C PHE A 144 -16.57 19.51 7.95
N ASP A 145 -15.26 19.42 8.23
CA ASP A 145 -14.32 20.51 7.92
C ASP A 145 -14.02 20.64 6.42
N ARG A 146 -14.94 21.33 5.73
CA ARG A 146 -14.84 21.72 4.32
C ARG A 146 -13.66 22.66 4.04
N LYS A 147 -13.10 23.35 5.05
CA LYS A 147 -11.95 24.26 4.86
C LYS A 147 -10.65 23.46 4.81
N GLN A 148 -10.43 22.58 5.79
CA GLN A 148 -9.29 21.68 5.82
C GLN A 148 -9.32 20.68 4.66
N TRP A 149 -10.49 20.16 4.29
CA TRP A 149 -10.63 19.28 3.14
C TRP A 149 -10.20 19.97 1.83
N ARG A 150 -10.62 21.23 1.60
CA ARG A 150 -10.16 22.04 0.45
C ARG A 150 -8.64 22.28 0.47
N GLN A 151 -8.01 22.41 1.63
CA GLN A 151 -6.56 22.54 1.73
C GLN A 151 -5.85 21.24 1.33
N TRP A 152 -6.33 20.08 1.80
CA TRP A 152 -5.81 18.79 1.37
C TRP A 152 -6.03 18.52 -0.13
N THR A 153 -7.12 18.98 -0.74
CA THR A 153 -7.36 18.89 -2.20
C THR A 153 -6.25 19.58 -3.02
N LYS A 154 -5.62 20.62 -2.46
CA LYS A 154 -4.49 21.30 -3.08
C LYS A 154 -3.19 20.50 -2.90
N THR A 155 -2.90 20.01 -1.69
CA THR A 155 -1.57 19.46 -1.32
C THR A 155 -1.42 17.96 -1.58
N LEU A 156 -2.38 17.13 -1.16
CA LEU A 156 -2.25 15.67 -1.19
C LEU A 156 -2.16 15.04 -2.59
N PRO A 157 -2.84 15.55 -3.64
CA PRO A 157 -2.66 15.03 -4.99
C PRO A 157 -1.22 15.13 -5.52
N GLY A 158 -0.47 16.17 -5.12
CA GLY A 158 0.94 16.32 -5.46
C GLY A 158 1.87 15.36 -4.71
N ARG A 159 1.48 14.93 -3.50
CA ARG A 159 2.17 13.85 -2.78
C ARG A 159 1.86 12.48 -3.41
N ALA A 160 0.58 12.24 -3.72
CA ALA A 160 0.14 10.98 -4.34
C ALA A 160 0.78 10.71 -5.71
N SER A 161 0.95 11.74 -6.56
CA SER A 161 1.51 11.60 -7.91
C SER A 161 2.98 11.14 -7.92
N ARG A 162 3.71 11.26 -6.80
CA ARG A 162 5.08 10.75 -6.64
C ARG A 162 5.18 9.23 -6.75
N VAL A 163 4.07 8.49 -6.60
CA VAL A 163 4.02 7.03 -6.75
C VAL A 163 3.06 6.67 -7.89
N ARG A 164 3.60 6.21 -9.02
CA ARG A 164 2.81 5.86 -10.20
C ARG A 164 1.88 4.66 -9.93
N PRO A 165 0.56 4.74 -10.24
CA PRO A 165 -0.33 3.58 -10.25
C PRO A 165 0.19 2.49 -11.21
N GLY A 166 0.00 1.22 -10.84
CA GLY A 166 0.54 0.05 -11.53
C GLY A 166 2.00 -0.26 -11.20
N SER A 167 2.69 0.59 -10.43
CA SER A 167 4.07 0.34 -10.02
C SER A 167 4.21 -0.88 -9.09
N LEU A 168 5.41 -1.45 -9.07
CA LEU A 168 5.76 -2.63 -8.28
C LEU A 168 5.52 -2.43 -6.76
N VAL A 169 5.57 -1.19 -6.28
CA VAL A 169 5.25 -0.80 -4.89
C VAL A 169 3.78 -1.07 -4.56
N PHE A 170 2.86 -0.76 -5.47
CA PHE A 170 1.44 -1.06 -5.29
C PHE A 170 1.12 -2.54 -5.51
N LYS A 171 1.88 -3.25 -6.35
CA LYS A 171 1.80 -4.72 -6.43
C LYS A 171 2.23 -5.38 -5.11
N HIS A 172 3.28 -4.88 -4.46
CA HIS A 172 3.70 -5.32 -3.12
C HIS A 172 2.60 -5.08 -2.07
N LEU A 173 2.02 -3.87 -2.04
CA LEU A 173 0.93 -3.54 -1.13
C LEU A 173 -0.31 -4.43 -1.38
N ALA A 174 -0.64 -4.71 -2.65
CA ALA A 174 -1.73 -5.60 -3.02
C ALA A 174 -1.46 -7.03 -2.55
N LEU A 175 -0.23 -7.53 -2.63
CA LEU A 175 0.17 -8.84 -2.07
C LEU A 175 0.01 -8.90 -0.54
N GLU A 176 0.32 -7.84 0.19
CA GLU A 176 0.05 -7.78 1.63
C GLU A 176 -1.44 -7.88 1.94
N LYS A 177 -2.29 -7.11 1.23
CA LYS A 177 -3.74 -7.17 1.45
C LYS A 177 -4.34 -8.51 0.98
N TRP A 178 -3.82 -9.09 -0.11
CA TRP A 178 -4.16 -10.43 -0.59
C TRP A 178 -3.83 -11.48 0.48
N THR A 179 -2.63 -11.42 1.07
CA THR A 179 -2.17 -12.42 2.06
C THR A 179 -3.06 -12.38 3.30
N ALA A 180 -3.30 -11.19 3.86
CA ALA A 180 -4.20 -11.02 4.99
C ALA A 180 -5.64 -11.48 4.68
N ALA A 181 -6.16 -11.18 3.49
CA ALA A 181 -7.49 -11.62 3.07
C ALA A 181 -7.57 -13.14 2.81
N TYR A 182 -6.48 -13.77 2.37
CA TYR A 182 -6.38 -15.21 2.18
C TYR A 182 -6.27 -15.98 3.51
N ASP A 183 -5.55 -15.43 4.50
CA ASP A 183 -5.53 -15.98 5.86
C ASP A 183 -6.91 -15.91 6.53
N LEU A 184 -7.61 -14.80 6.31
CA LEU A 184 -9.02 -14.65 6.69
C LEU A 184 -9.93 -15.66 5.98
N HIS A 185 -9.72 -15.89 4.69
CA HIS A 185 -10.47 -16.88 3.90
C HIS A 185 -10.30 -18.29 4.46
N LYS A 186 -9.06 -18.72 4.76
CA LYS A 186 -8.79 -20.03 5.37
C LYS A 186 -9.58 -20.20 6.67
N ARG A 187 -9.55 -19.21 7.57
CA ARG A 187 -10.32 -19.23 8.83
C ARG A 187 -11.83 -19.26 8.61
N ALA A 188 -12.35 -18.46 7.68
CA ALA A 188 -13.77 -18.43 7.36
C ALA A 188 -14.28 -19.72 6.72
N MET A 189 -13.46 -20.40 5.91
CA MET A 189 -13.84 -21.70 5.31
C MET A 189 -13.83 -22.85 6.31
N SER A 190 -12.98 -22.79 7.35
CA SER A 190 -12.95 -23.81 8.42
C SER A 190 -14.08 -23.62 9.44
N THR A 191 -14.34 -22.39 9.92
CA THR A 191 -15.34 -22.17 10.98
C THR A 191 -16.74 -21.84 10.45
N ARG A 192 -16.83 -21.18 9.28
CA ARG A 192 -18.06 -20.64 8.67
C ARG A 192 -18.89 -19.72 9.58
N SER A 193 -18.31 -19.24 10.67
CA SER A 193 -19.00 -18.37 11.63
C SER A 193 -19.23 -16.98 11.06
N GLN A 194 -20.31 -16.32 11.51
CA GLN A 194 -20.64 -14.92 11.21
C GLN A 194 -19.41 -14.01 11.40
N VAL A 195 -18.71 -14.15 12.52
CA VAL A 195 -17.49 -13.38 12.84
C VAL A 195 -16.41 -13.59 11.77
N ALA A 196 -16.08 -14.84 11.42
CA ALA A 196 -15.01 -15.12 10.47
C ALA A 196 -15.36 -14.66 9.04
N LEU A 197 -16.62 -14.80 8.62
CA LEU A 197 -17.12 -14.29 7.34
C LEU A 197 -17.11 -12.75 7.30
N HIS A 198 -17.45 -12.08 8.40
CA HIS A 198 -17.38 -10.62 8.51
C HIS A 198 -15.93 -10.10 8.49
N GLU A 199 -15.00 -10.73 9.22
CA GLU A 199 -13.57 -10.37 9.13
C GLU A 199 -13.04 -10.56 7.70
N LEU A 200 -13.40 -11.66 7.04
CA LEU A 200 -13.08 -11.93 5.63
C LEU A 200 -13.63 -10.84 4.70
N ARG A 201 -14.89 -10.41 4.88
CA ARG A 201 -15.48 -9.28 4.13
C ARG A 201 -14.61 -8.02 4.27
N ILE A 202 -14.14 -7.70 5.48
CA ILE A 202 -13.24 -6.55 5.72
C ILE A 202 -11.90 -6.73 5.00
N GLY A 203 -11.30 -7.92 5.09
CA GLY A 203 -10.04 -8.24 4.39
C GLY A 203 -10.16 -8.11 2.87
N LEU A 204 -11.21 -8.70 2.29
CA LEU A 204 -11.51 -8.63 0.86
C LEU A 204 -11.77 -7.20 0.40
N LYS A 205 -12.52 -6.38 1.16
CA LYS A 205 -12.71 -4.95 0.88
C LYS A 205 -11.36 -4.21 0.80
N ARG A 206 -10.44 -4.45 1.74
CA ARG A 206 -9.09 -3.83 1.74
C ARG A 206 -8.26 -4.25 0.53
N PHE A 207 -8.28 -5.53 0.17
CA PHE A 207 -7.59 -6.03 -1.03
C PHE A 207 -8.20 -5.43 -2.31
N ARG A 208 -9.54 -5.53 -2.47
CA ARG A 208 -10.27 -4.93 -3.59
C ARG A 208 -9.92 -3.46 -3.75
N TYR A 209 -10.03 -2.64 -2.71
CA TYR A 209 -9.81 -1.20 -2.83
C TYR A 209 -8.35 -0.86 -3.18
N THR A 210 -7.38 -1.68 -2.76
CA THR A 210 -5.98 -1.53 -3.15
C THR A 210 -5.80 -1.79 -4.66
N VAL A 211 -6.39 -2.87 -5.17
CA VAL A 211 -6.39 -3.18 -6.62
C VAL A 211 -7.14 -2.07 -7.40
N GLU A 212 -8.34 -1.72 -6.95
CA GLU A 212 -9.25 -0.75 -7.55
C GLU A 212 -8.66 0.66 -7.70
N ASN A 213 -7.89 1.10 -6.70
CA ASN A 213 -7.29 2.44 -6.67
C ASN A 213 -5.92 2.49 -7.34
N PHE A 214 -5.11 1.43 -7.25
CA PHE A 214 -3.68 1.50 -7.56
C PHE A 214 -3.17 0.55 -8.63
N LEU A 215 -3.93 -0.47 -9.03
CA LEU A 215 -3.51 -1.45 -10.05
C LEU A 215 -4.49 -1.42 -11.24
N PRO A 216 -4.40 -0.43 -12.14
CA PRO A 216 -5.44 -0.20 -13.15
C PRO A 216 -5.62 -1.36 -14.14
N GLN A 217 -4.58 -2.14 -14.41
CA GLN A 217 -4.61 -3.36 -15.23
C GLN A 217 -5.29 -4.52 -14.50
N GLN A 218 -4.80 -4.88 -13.31
CA GLN A 218 -5.41 -5.92 -12.46
C GLN A 218 -6.86 -5.58 -12.09
N HIS A 219 -7.20 -4.30 -11.91
CA HIS A 219 -8.59 -3.89 -11.69
C HIS A 219 -9.46 -4.09 -12.94
N ALA A 220 -8.93 -3.94 -14.16
CA ALA A 220 -9.69 -4.25 -15.37
C ALA A 220 -9.97 -5.75 -15.50
N ALA A 221 -9.02 -6.61 -15.12
CA ALA A 221 -9.19 -8.06 -15.15
C ALA A 221 -10.04 -8.61 -13.98
N TRP A 222 -9.71 -8.24 -12.74
CA TRP A 222 -10.29 -8.83 -11.52
C TRP A 222 -11.44 -8.02 -10.93
N GLY A 223 -11.72 -6.82 -11.44
CA GLY A 223 -12.63 -5.86 -10.81
C GLY A 223 -14.09 -6.34 -10.72
N GLY A 224 -14.51 -7.17 -11.67
CA GLY A 224 -15.82 -7.84 -11.67
C GLY A 224 -15.92 -8.86 -10.56
N ASP A 225 -15.03 -9.85 -10.52
CA ASP A 225 -15.01 -10.88 -9.48
C ASP A 225 -14.85 -10.29 -8.07
N LEU A 226 -13.92 -9.34 -7.89
CA LEU A 226 -13.73 -8.67 -6.61
C LEU A 226 -14.98 -7.89 -6.18
N LYS A 227 -15.80 -7.41 -7.11
CA LYS A 227 -17.12 -6.83 -6.80
C LYS A 227 -18.08 -7.92 -6.34
N GLU A 228 -18.32 -8.95 -7.17
CA GLU A 228 -19.25 -10.05 -6.87
C GLU A 228 -18.97 -10.66 -5.49
N LEU A 229 -17.71 -10.98 -5.19
CA LEU A 229 -17.32 -11.58 -3.91
C LEU A 229 -17.48 -10.63 -2.72
N GLN A 230 -17.33 -9.32 -2.92
CA GLN A 230 -17.61 -8.33 -1.89
C GLN A 230 -19.11 -8.21 -1.63
N ASP A 231 -19.91 -8.26 -2.69
CA ASP A 231 -21.36 -8.08 -2.63
C ASP A 231 -21.99 -9.33 -2.00
N LEU A 232 -21.58 -10.55 -2.39
CA LEU A 232 -21.95 -11.83 -1.74
C LEU A 232 -21.68 -11.84 -0.23
N LEU A 233 -20.46 -11.45 0.19
CA LEU A 233 -20.10 -11.35 1.62
C LEU A 233 -20.73 -10.12 2.31
N GLY A 234 -21.18 -9.14 1.54
CA GLY A 234 -22.04 -8.05 1.99
C GLY A 234 -23.39 -8.58 2.38
N GLU A 235 -24.10 -9.16 1.43
CA GLU A 235 -25.44 -9.69 1.62
C GLU A 235 -25.50 -10.75 2.73
N VAL A 236 -24.49 -11.61 2.89
CA VAL A 236 -24.38 -12.53 4.05
C VAL A 236 -24.35 -11.78 5.38
N HIS A 237 -23.58 -10.68 5.45
CA HIS A 237 -23.51 -9.86 6.66
C HIS A 237 -24.80 -9.08 6.89
N ASP A 238 -25.43 -8.60 5.84
CA ASP A 238 -26.68 -7.83 5.92
C ASP A 238 -27.83 -8.73 6.43
N LEU A 239 -27.89 -9.99 5.98
CA LEU A 239 -28.79 -11.04 6.51
C LEU A 239 -28.49 -11.38 7.98
N ASP A 240 -27.21 -11.52 8.35
CA ASP A 240 -26.78 -11.77 9.73
C ASP A 240 -27.16 -10.60 10.67
N VAL A 241 -27.14 -9.35 10.18
CA VAL A 241 -27.56 -8.14 10.92
C VAL A 241 -29.09 -8.04 11.03
N LEU A 242 -29.84 -8.37 9.96
CA LEU A 242 -31.30 -8.43 10.00
C LEU A 242 -31.81 -9.45 11.05
N TRP A 243 -31.21 -10.65 11.12
CA TRP A 243 -31.57 -11.62 12.15
C TRP A 243 -31.30 -11.11 13.58
N ALA A 244 -30.18 -10.42 13.78
CA ALA A 244 -29.84 -9.82 15.06
C ALA A 244 -30.86 -8.74 15.47
N ALA A 245 -31.21 -7.83 14.56
CA ALA A 245 -32.22 -6.78 14.79
C ALA A 245 -33.61 -7.37 15.08
N ALA A 246 -34.02 -8.40 14.32
CA ALA A 246 -35.29 -9.09 14.55
C ALA A 246 -35.36 -9.77 15.93
N THR A 247 -34.23 -10.27 16.42
CA THR A 247 -34.12 -10.83 17.76
C THR A 247 -34.11 -9.74 18.84
N GLU A 248 -33.38 -8.64 18.62
CA GLU A 248 -33.27 -7.46 19.50
C GLU A 248 -34.65 -6.86 19.83
N ILE A 249 -35.50 -6.67 18.82
CA ILE A 249 -36.84 -6.05 18.98
C ILE A 249 -37.95 -7.04 19.33
N VAL A 250 -37.61 -8.32 19.53
CA VAL A 250 -38.56 -9.44 19.71
C VAL A 250 -39.60 -9.44 18.60
N ALA A 251 -39.15 -9.45 17.33
CA ALA A 251 -40.01 -9.25 16.17
C ALA A 251 -41.05 -10.36 15.96
N PHE A 252 -40.74 -11.57 16.42
CA PHE A 252 -41.53 -12.78 16.20
C PHE A 252 -42.60 -12.96 17.29
N PRO A 253 -43.90 -13.04 16.95
CA PRO A 253 -44.96 -13.28 17.93
C PRO A 253 -44.98 -14.73 18.47
N ASP A 254 -44.39 -15.68 17.75
CA ASP A 254 -44.47 -17.11 18.06
C ASP A 254 -43.23 -17.88 17.53
N LEU A 255 -43.16 -19.19 17.80
CA LEU A 255 -42.03 -20.05 17.40
C LEU A 255 -42.07 -20.47 15.92
N GLU A 256 -43.24 -20.55 15.30
CA GLU A 256 -43.43 -20.91 13.89
C GLU A 256 -42.99 -19.76 12.99
N SER A 257 -43.46 -18.53 13.25
CA SER A 257 -43.03 -17.32 12.53
C SER A 257 -41.52 -17.08 12.67
N ARG A 258 -40.96 -17.30 13.86
CA ARG A 258 -39.50 -17.27 14.09
C ARG A 258 -38.76 -18.30 13.26
N SER A 259 -39.27 -19.52 13.18
CA SER A 259 -38.65 -20.62 12.43
C SER A 259 -38.72 -20.37 10.92
N ARG A 260 -39.89 -19.93 10.41
CA ARG A 260 -40.11 -19.54 9.01
C ARG A 260 -39.13 -18.45 8.56
N TRP A 261 -38.98 -17.39 9.36
CA TRP A 261 -38.02 -16.32 9.06
C TRP A 261 -36.56 -16.80 9.14
N ARG A 262 -36.23 -17.64 10.12
CA ARG A 262 -34.88 -18.23 10.23
C ARG A 262 -34.54 -19.03 8.98
N GLU A 263 -35.46 -19.86 8.50
CA GLU A 263 -35.27 -20.69 7.32
C GLU A 263 -35.07 -19.83 6.05
N LYS A 264 -35.95 -18.84 5.81
CA LYS A 264 -35.81 -17.90 4.67
C LYS A 264 -34.42 -17.23 4.65
N LEU A 265 -33.94 -16.79 5.82
CA LEU A 265 -32.63 -16.14 5.97
C LEU A 265 -31.47 -17.13 5.76
N ASP A 266 -31.52 -18.32 6.36
CA ASP A 266 -30.47 -19.33 6.22
C ASP A 266 -30.36 -19.88 4.79
N GLN A 267 -31.49 -20.01 4.07
CA GLN A 267 -31.49 -20.36 2.65
C GLN A 267 -30.78 -19.29 1.80
N GLU A 268 -31.15 -18.01 1.92
CA GLU A 268 -30.51 -16.92 1.17
C GLU A 268 -29.03 -16.75 1.55
N ARG A 269 -28.68 -16.92 2.83
CA ARG A 269 -27.30 -16.90 3.33
C ARG A 269 -26.49 -18.06 2.77
N GLY A 270 -27.05 -19.27 2.74
CA GLY A 270 -26.45 -20.48 2.22
C GLY A 270 -26.08 -20.35 0.74
N LYS A 271 -27.02 -19.88 -0.10
CA LYS A 271 -26.79 -19.62 -1.54
C LYS A 271 -25.56 -18.74 -1.78
N ARG A 272 -25.40 -17.68 -0.98
CA ARG A 272 -24.28 -16.71 -1.11
C ARG A 272 -22.94 -17.28 -0.66
N VAL A 273 -22.94 -18.03 0.45
CA VAL A 273 -21.74 -18.69 0.95
C VAL A 273 -21.27 -19.76 -0.03
N GLU A 274 -22.18 -20.54 -0.63
CA GLU A 274 -21.78 -21.54 -1.62
C GLU A 274 -21.32 -20.89 -2.93
N ARG A 275 -22.01 -19.85 -3.42
CA ARG A 275 -21.54 -19.07 -4.57
C ARG A 275 -20.15 -18.45 -4.37
N TYR A 276 -19.84 -17.99 -3.15
CA TYR A 276 -18.49 -17.57 -2.79
C TYR A 276 -17.50 -18.75 -2.82
N ARG A 277 -17.90 -19.93 -2.34
CA ARG A 277 -17.05 -21.13 -2.32
C ARG A 277 -16.72 -21.64 -3.73
N GLU A 278 -17.68 -21.67 -4.65
CA GLU A 278 -17.49 -22.02 -6.07
C GLU A 278 -16.30 -21.27 -6.70
N LYS A 279 -16.19 -19.97 -6.43
CA LYS A 279 -15.14 -19.11 -7.00
C LYS A 279 -13.81 -19.16 -6.24
N MET A 280 -13.84 -19.44 -4.94
CA MET A 280 -12.69 -19.23 -4.04
C MET A 280 -12.03 -20.51 -3.52
N VAL A 281 -12.63 -21.68 -3.72
CA VAL A 281 -12.10 -22.99 -3.28
C VAL A 281 -11.64 -23.82 -4.48
N GLY A 282 -10.73 -24.78 -4.25
CA GLY A 282 -10.27 -25.72 -5.29
C GLY A 282 -9.02 -25.27 -6.07
N LYS A 283 -8.68 -26.02 -7.12
CA LYS A 283 -7.42 -25.84 -7.88
C LYS A 283 -7.41 -24.59 -8.78
N GLN A 284 -8.58 -24.17 -9.26
CA GLN A 284 -8.79 -23.03 -10.17
C GLN A 284 -9.28 -21.77 -9.44
N SER A 285 -9.20 -21.72 -8.10
CA SER A 285 -9.75 -20.60 -7.33
C SER A 285 -9.12 -19.26 -7.69
N LEU A 286 -9.92 -18.19 -7.66
CA LEU A 286 -9.46 -16.84 -7.98
C LEU A 286 -8.32 -16.37 -7.06
N TRP A 287 -8.26 -16.85 -5.81
CA TRP A 287 -7.10 -16.63 -4.94
C TRP A 287 -5.77 -17.04 -5.60
N ARG A 288 -5.73 -18.18 -6.28
CA ARG A 288 -4.54 -18.68 -6.99
C ARG A 288 -4.25 -17.86 -8.25
N VAL A 289 -5.29 -17.52 -9.02
CA VAL A 289 -5.17 -16.67 -10.22
C VAL A 289 -4.54 -15.33 -9.86
N TRP A 290 -5.10 -14.61 -8.90
CA TRP A 290 -4.55 -13.32 -8.45
C TRP A 290 -3.17 -13.46 -7.80
N ARG A 291 -2.89 -14.58 -7.12
CA ARG A 291 -1.56 -14.81 -6.54
C ARG A 291 -0.48 -14.94 -7.62
N ALA A 292 -0.78 -15.55 -8.75
CA ALA A 292 0.19 -15.75 -9.83
C ALA A 292 0.67 -14.44 -10.47
N GLU A 293 -0.18 -13.41 -10.52
CA GLU A 293 0.14 -12.07 -11.04
C GLU A 293 0.83 -11.13 -10.03
N LEU A 294 0.91 -11.53 -8.75
CA LEU A 294 1.50 -10.74 -7.67
C LEU A 294 2.93 -11.18 -7.35
N PRO A 295 3.82 -10.28 -6.85
CA PRO A 295 5.24 -10.56 -6.72
C PRO A 295 5.57 -11.86 -5.97
N SER A 296 6.54 -12.60 -6.48
CA SER A 296 6.98 -13.88 -5.91
C SER A 296 8.49 -14.06 -6.08
N GLY A 297 9.09 -14.99 -5.31
CA GLY A 297 10.52 -15.29 -5.40
C GLY A 297 11.41 -14.04 -5.36
N PRO A 298 12.37 -13.88 -6.29
CA PRO A 298 13.22 -12.69 -6.37
C PRO A 298 12.47 -11.37 -6.59
N GLU A 299 11.35 -11.37 -7.31
CA GLU A 299 10.55 -10.15 -7.58
C GLU A 299 9.98 -9.58 -6.27
N LEU A 300 9.57 -10.44 -5.33
CA LEU A 300 9.07 -10.02 -4.02
C LEU A 300 10.08 -9.13 -3.28
N ARG A 301 11.36 -9.55 -3.24
CA ARG A 301 12.42 -8.79 -2.56
C ARG A 301 12.68 -7.44 -3.24
N SER A 302 12.67 -7.42 -4.58
CA SER A 302 12.76 -6.19 -5.38
C SER A 302 11.55 -5.25 -5.13
N ALA A 303 10.35 -5.80 -5.01
CA ALA A 303 9.13 -5.06 -4.77
C ALA A 303 9.12 -4.40 -3.38
N ALA A 304 9.53 -5.14 -2.35
CA ALA A 304 9.68 -4.64 -1.00
C ALA A 304 10.78 -3.57 -0.89
N MET A 305 11.94 -3.80 -1.53
CA MET A 305 13.03 -2.83 -1.62
C MET A 305 12.57 -1.52 -2.28
N ASN A 306 11.83 -1.61 -3.39
CA ASN A 306 11.27 -0.43 -4.05
C ASN A 306 10.30 0.33 -3.16
N ARG A 307 9.51 -0.34 -2.31
CA ARG A 307 8.65 0.35 -1.34
C ARG A 307 9.46 1.10 -0.29
N LEU A 308 10.49 0.45 0.29
CA LEU A 308 11.39 1.10 1.26
C LEU A 308 12.10 2.31 0.63
N ARG A 309 12.54 2.20 -0.62
CA ARG A 309 13.15 3.28 -1.40
C ARG A 309 12.21 4.47 -1.62
N VAL A 310 10.93 4.21 -1.94
CA VAL A 310 9.91 5.28 -2.07
C VAL A 310 9.64 5.94 -0.72
N TRP A 311 9.50 5.14 0.35
CA TRP A 311 9.27 5.65 1.71
C TRP A 311 10.42 6.53 2.21
N ALA A 312 11.66 6.12 1.93
CA ALA A 312 12.86 6.91 2.17
C ALA A 312 12.79 8.28 1.48
N GLY A 313 12.47 8.32 0.19
CA GLY A 313 12.34 9.56 -0.56
C GLY A 313 11.22 10.50 -0.11
N PHE A 314 10.23 10.03 0.66
CA PHE A 314 9.23 10.91 1.30
C PHE A 314 9.73 11.57 2.60
N LEU A 315 10.84 11.09 3.16
CA LEU A 315 11.38 11.48 4.47
C LEU A 315 12.73 12.18 4.37
N ASP A 316 13.65 11.64 3.59
CA ASP A 316 15.00 12.18 3.40
C ASP A 316 14.96 13.46 2.55
N PRO A 317 15.38 14.63 3.10
CA PRO A 317 15.42 15.88 2.35
C PRO A 317 16.39 15.85 1.15
N ASP A 318 17.42 15.00 1.18
CA ASP A 318 18.40 14.82 0.11
C ASP A 318 18.53 13.33 -0.24
N PHE A 319 17.43 12.76 -0.72
CA PHE A 319 17.41 11.34 -1.05
C PHE A 319 18.40 10.95 -2.16
N GLN A 320 18.86 11.91 -2.99
CA GLN A 320 19.90 11.64 -3.97
C GLN A 320 21.25 11.27 -3.31
N HIS A 321 21.60 11.91 -2.18
CA HIS A 321 22.74 11.51 -1.36
C HIS A 321 22.59 10.06 -0.88
N SER A 322 21.49 9.69 -0.23
CA SER A 322 21.23 8.31 0.20
C SER A 322 21.32 7.29 -0.94
N GLN A 323 20.89 7.64 -2.16
CA GLN A 323 21.06 6.78 -3.33
C GLN A 323 22.53 6.60 -3.75
N ARG A 324 23.33 7.68 -3.78
CA ARG A 324 24.77 7.60 -4.11
C ARG A 324 25.56 6.86 -3.03
N VAL A 325 25.27 7.12 -1.76
CA VAL A 325 25.85 6.40 -0.61
C VAL A 325 25.53 4.90 -0.68
N ALA A 326 24.32 4.51 -1.07
CA ALA A 326 23.97 3.10 -1.28
C ALA A 326 24.78 2.45 -2.41
N GLN A 327 25.03 3.16 -3.51
CA GLN A 327 25.87 2.66 -4.62
C GLN A 327 27.34 2.49 -4.19
N LEU A 328 27.90 3.45 -3.45
CA LEU A 328 29.26 3.35 -2.88
C LEU A 328 29.36 2.22 -1.86
N ALA A 329 28.39 2.08 -0.96
CA ALA A 329 28.36 1.06 0.08
C ALA A 329 28.31 -0.35 -0.52
N LEU A 330 27.49 -0.56 -1.56
CA LEU A 330 27.43 -1.83 -2.27
C LEU A 330 28.73 -2.14 -3.01
N SER A 331 29.32 -1.16 -3.70
CA SER A 331 30.60 -1.34 -4.41
C SER A 331 31.74 -1.71 -3.45
N LEU A 332 31.78 -1.06 -2.28
CA LEU A 332 32.74 -1.34 -1.22
C LEU A 332 32.49 -2.73 -0.58
N TYR A 333 31.23 -3.08 -0.32
CA TYR A 333 30.85 -4.40 0.19
C TYR A 333 31.25 -5.52 -0.77
N ASP A 334 30.93 -5.40 -2.06
CA ASP A 334 31.19 -6.43 -3.07
C ASP A 334 32.70 -6.65 -3.26
N GLY A 335 33.49 -5.58 -3.26
CA GLY A 335 34.95 -5.65 -3.28
C GLY A 335 35.54 -6.34 -2.04
N LEU A 336 35.08 -5.98 -0.84
CA LEU A 336 35.52 -6.60 0.41
C LEU A 336 35.10 -8.06 0.54
N LYS A 337 33.90 -8.41 0.05
CA LYS A 337 33.40 -9.79 -0.01
C LYS A 337 34.22 -10.64 -0.97
N SER A 338 34.53 -10.11 -2.16
CA SER A 338 35.38 -10.79 -3.15
C SER A 338 36.79 -11.06 -2.64
N ALA A 339 37.30 -10.19 -1.75
CA ALA A 339 38.57 -10.38 -1.06
C ALA A 339 38.49 -11.26 0.22
N GLY A 340 37.34 -11.89 0.50
CA GLY A 340 37.15 -12.78 1.66
C GLY A 340 37.17 -12.09 3.03
N LEU A 341 36.95 -10.77 3.10
CA LEU A 341 37.11 -9.98 4.33
C LEU A 341 35.82 -9.80 5.15
N LEU A 342 34.66 -10.08 4.55
CA LEU A 342 33.35 -9.95 5.21
C LEU A 342 32.85 -11.29 5.73
N ALA A 343 32.23 -11.28 6.91
CA ALA A 343 31.50 -12.44 7.41
C ALA A 343 30.22 -12.65 6.58
N ALA A 344 29.92 -13.90 6.29
CA ALA A 344 28.63 -14.32 5.74
C ALA A 344 27.75 -14.89 6.86
N ASN A 345 26.44 -14.75 6.73
CA ASN A 345 25.45 -15.52 7.47
C ASN A 345 24.50 -16.15 6.41
N PRO A 346 24.29 -17.48 6.40
CA PRO A 346 23.37 -18.11 5.45
C PRO A 346 21.89 -17.73 5.69
N GLU A 347 21.54 -17.24 6.89
CA GLU A 347 20.16 -16.90 7.25
C GLU A 347 19.65 -15.58 6.64
N HIS A 348 20.54 -14.68 6.17
CA HIS A 348 20.13 -13.41 5.57
C HIS A 348 21.09 -12.84 4.54
N ASP A 349 20.54 -12.06 3.61
CA ASP A 349 21.34 -11.35 2.62
C ASP A 349 21.90 -10.05 3.21
N SER A 350 23.10 -10.15 3.77
CA SER A 350 23.84 -9.00 4.32
C SER A 350 24.09 -7.88 3.30
N ARG A 351 24.14 -8.18 1.99
CA ARG A 351 24.27 -7.16 0.93
C ARG A 351 22.98 -6.36 0.79
N ALA A 352 21.83 -7.05 0.77
CA ALA A 352 20.53 -6.40 0.73
C ALA A 352 20.24 -5.63 2.02
N VAL A 353 20.62 -6.14 3.19
CA VAL A 353 20.53 -5.44 4.47
C VAL A 353 21.32 -4.13 4.45
N LEU A 354 22.56 -4.15 3.93
CA LEU A 354 23.35 -2.93 3.74
C LEU A 354 22.68 -1.94 2.79
N HIS A 355 22.09 -2.41 1.69
CA HIS A 355 21.37 -1.57 0.74
C HIS A 355 20.18 -0.85 1.41
N VAL A 356 19.36 -1.57 2.19
CA VAL A 356 18.27 -0.94 2.97
C VAL A 356 18.82 0.04 3.99
N ALA A 357 19.85 -0.33 4.74
CA ALA A 357 20.45 0.55 5.74
C ALA A 357 20.98 1.84 5.12
N ALA A 358 21.61 1.76 3.94
CA ALA A 358 22.15 2.91 3.21
C ALA A 358 21.04 3.81 2.63
N LEU A 359 19.96 3.24 2.09
CA LEU A 359 18.81 4.03 1.63
C LEU A 359 18.03 4.69 2.78
N LEU A 360 18.13 4.17 4.00
CA LEU A 360 17.35 4.61 5.16
C LEU A 360 18.16 5.34 6.24
N HIS A 361 19.46 5.60 6.02
CA HIS A 361 20.33 6.12 7.06
C HIS A 361 19.96 7.54 7.52
N ASP A 362 19.46 8.36 6.59
CA ASP A 362 19.21 9.80 6.77
C ASP A 362 17.74 10.20 6.93
N ILE A 363 16.80 9.26 6.88
CA ILE A 363 15.35 9.55 7.01
C ILE A 363 14.97 10.26 8.32
N GLY A 364 15.81 10.15 9.35
CA GLY A 364 15.67 10.86 10.62
C GLY A 364 15.78 12.37 10.49
N LYS A 365 16.40 12.91 9.42
CA LYS A 365 16.48 14.35 9.13
C LYS A 365 15.09 14.98 8.92
N ALA A 366 14.06 14.18 8.58
CA ALA A 366 12.65 14.59 8.61
C ALA A 366 12.15 15.07 9.99
N ARG A 367 12.92 14.82 11.07
CA ARG A 367 12.66 15.26 12.45
C ARG A 367 13.65 16.32 12.94
N GLY A 368 14.49 16.85 12.04
CA GLY A 368 15.59 17.76 12.34
C GLY A 368 16.96 17.06 12.37
N ASP A 369 18.03 17.84 12.21
CA ASP A 369 19.39 17.30 12.04
C ASP A 369 20.00 16.72 13.34
N GLY A 370 19.52 17.21 14.49
CA GLY A 370 20.04 16.89 15.82
C GLY A 370 19.88 15.43 16.22
N GLY A 371 20.86 14.59 15.89
CA GLY A 371 20.83 13.17 16.22
C GLY A 371 19.98 12.32 15.28
N HIS A 372 19.83 12.74 14.01
CA HIS A 372 19.06 12.04 12.97
C HIS A 372 19.33 10.52 12.89
N GLN A 373 20.57 10.04 13.08
CA GLN A 373 20.89 8.61 13.10
C GLN A 373 20.17 7.83 14.23
N LYS A 374 19.81 8.50 15.32
CA LYS A 374 18.96 7.93 16.39
C LYS A 374 17.50 7.88 15.95
N GLU A 375 17.02 8.88 15.21
CA GLU A 375 15.64 8.89 14.68
C GLU A 375 15.47 7.88 13.54
N SER A 376 16.38 7.82 12.56
CA SER A 376 16.38 6.80 11.49
C SER A 376 16.28 5.39 12.08
N PHE A 377 17.08 5.07 13.11
CA PHE A 377 16.99 3.80 13.84
C PHE A 377 15.59 3.52 14.42
N ARG A 378 14.97 4.51 15.08
CA ARG A 378 13.62 4.33 15.64
C ARG A 378 12.58 4.16 14.53
N MET A 379 12.70 4.93 13.46
CA MET A 379 11.77 4.94 12.33
C MET A 379 11.81 3.62 11.55
N ILE A 380 12.99 3.10 11.20
CA ILE A 380 13.15 1.79 10.53
C ILE A 380 12.55 0.67 11.40
N ARG A 381 12.80 0.68 12.72
CA ARG A 381 12.23 -0.30 13.66
C ARG A 381 10.73 -0.18 13.92
N SER A 382 10.13 0.95 13.54
CA SER A 382 8.68 1.18 13.67
C SER A 382 7.90 0.80 12.41
N LEU A 383 8.60 0.37 11.34
CA LEU A 383 7.96 -0.16 10.15
C LEU A 383 7.25 -1.48 10.44
N ALA A 384 6.05 -1.65 9.88
CA ALA A 384 5.47 -2.97 9.72
C ALA A 384 6.38 -3.80 8.78
N GLN A 385 6.71 -5.03 9.19
CA GLN A 385 7.61 -5.92 8.46
C GLN A 385 7.13 -6.13 7.01
N PRO A 386 7.88 -5.69 5.98
CA PRO A 386 7.51 -5.91 4.59
C PRO A 386 7.58 -7.39 4.22
N LEU A 387 6.63 -7.89 3.42
CA LEU A 387 6.75 -9.23 2.84
C LEU A 387 8.06 -9.35 2.02
N GLY A 388 8.78 -10.46 2.20
CA GLY A 388 10.11 -10.63 1.61
C GLY A 388 11.28 -10.09 2.44
N TRP A 389 11.02 -9.58 3.65
CA TRP A 389 12.03 -9.26 4.66
C TRP A 389 11.68 -9.95 5.98
N SER A 390 12.70 -10.46 6.68
CA SER A 390 12.58 -10.93 8.06
C SER A 390 12.64 -9.77 9.06
N ALA A 391 12.06 -9.95 10.25
CA ALA A 391 12.23 -9.00 11.35
C ALA A 391 13.72 -8.86 11.77
N ARG A 392 14.48 -9.96 11.67
CA ARG A 392 15.93 -10.04 11.90
C ARG A 392 16.71 -9.12 10.94
N GLU A 393 16.43 -9.19 9.64
CA GLU A 393 17.05 -8.32 8.63
C GLU A 393 16.70 -6.84 8.84
N MET A 394 15.45 -6.52 9.19
CA MET A 394 15.02 -5.13 9.41
C MET A 394 15.62 -4.52 10.68
N GLU A 395 15.74 -5.28 11.77
CA GLU A 395 16.44 -4.85 12.98
C GLU A 395 17.95 -4.68 12.71
N LEU A 396 18.57 -5.60 11.95
CA LEU A 396 19.97 -5.47 11.52
C LEU A 396 20.19 -4.21 10.66
N ALA A 397 19.32 -3.97 9.66
CA ALA A 397 19.38 -2.77 8.81
C ALA A 397 19.25 -1.48 9.65
N ALA A 398 18.34 -1.47 10.63
CA ALA A 398 18.20 -0.34 11.55
C ALA A 398 19.48 -0.10 12.38
N VAL A 399 20.09 -1.16 12.91
CA VAL A 399 21.34 -1.05 13.69
C VAL A 399 22.50 -0.57 12.82
N VAL A 400 22.61 -1.02 11.56
CA VAL A 400 23.61 -0.51 10.61
C VAL A 400 23.39 0.98 10.32
N ALA A 401 22.15 1.36 9.98
CA ALA A 401 21.77 2.76 9.76
C ALA A 401 22.02 3.66 10.98
N ARG A 402 21.86 3.14 12.20
CA ARG A 402 22.14 3.87 13.45
C ARG A 402 23.60 4.29 13.61
N TYR A 403 24.52 3.50 13.07
CA TYR A 403 25.96 3.63 13.26
C TYR A 403 26.68 4.19 12.02
N HIS A 404 25.94 4.70 11.03
CA HIS A 404 26.50 5.36 9.83
C HIS A 404 27.29 6.64 10.17
N CYS A 405 27.03 7.29 11.31
CA CYS A 405 27.73 8.48 11.77
C CYS A 405 27.85 8.53 13.31
N GLY A 406 28.69 9.45 13.81
CA GLY A 406 28.88 9.67 15.24
C GLY A 406 29.52 8.48 15.98
N ALA A 407 29.04 8.22 17.19
CA ALA A 407 29.65 7.30 18.15
C ALA A 407 29.68 5.84 17.67
N LEU A 408 30.83 5.18 17.85
CA LEU A 408 31.06 3.81 17.40
C LEU A 408 30.22 2.77 18.16
N PRO A 409 29.93 1.61 17.55
CA PRO A 409 29.29 0.49 18.23
C PRO A 409 30.14 -0.02 19.40
N ARG A 410 29.56 -0.08 20.61
CA ARG A 410 30.21 -0.68 21.79
C ARG A 410 29.71 -2.13 21.97
N PRO A 411 30.58 -3.14 22.19
CA PRO A 411 30.16 -4.55 22.26
C PRO A 411 29.04 -4.87 23.27
N ARG A 412 29.03 -4.20 24.43
CA ARG A 412 27.98 -4.30 25.46
C ARG A 412 26.92 -3.17 25.37
N GLY A 413 26.90 -2.39 24.29
CA GLY A 413 25.93 -1.30 24.10
C GLY A 413 24.51 -1.80 23.85
N LYS A 414 23.50 -1.18 24.49
CA LYS A 414 22.09 -1.60 24.42
C LYS A 414 21.56 -1.81 23.00
N THR A 415 22.07 -1.07 22.00
CA THR A 415 21.71 -1.23 20.58
C THR A 415 22.22 -2.55 19.99
N LEU A 416 23.53 -2.86 20.10
CA LEU A 416 24.08 -4.13 19.58
C LEU A 416 23.52 -5.34 20.34
N GLN A 417 23.19 -5.19 21.62
CA GLN A 417 22.58 -6.26 22.40
C GLN A 417 21.20 -6.71 21.90
N ARG A 418 20.53 -5.91 21.04
CA ARG A 418 19.27 -6.30 20.37
C ARG A 418 19.44 -7.36 19.29
N LEU A 419 20.67 -7.50 18.77
CA LEU A 419 21.01 -8.48 17.77
C LEU A 419 21.51 -9.77 18.43
N GLU A 420 21.25 -10.89 17.76
CA GLU A 420 21.88 -12.17 18.09
C GLU A 420 23.40 -12.11 17.91
N LEU A 421 24.13 -13.00 18.60
CA LEU A 421 25.60 -12.99 18.59
C LEU A 421 26.23 -13.06 17.19
N PRO A 422 25.76 -13.89 16.24
CA PRO A 422 26.33 -13.92 14.88
C PRO A 422 26.20 -12.58 14.15
N ASP A 423 25.06 -11.89 14.33
CA ASP A 423 24.75 -10.66 13.61
C ASP A 423 25.48 -9.44 14.15
N ARG A 424 25.91 -9.46 15.42
CA ARG A 424 26.67 -8.33 16.00
C ARG A 424 27.96 -8.05 15.23
N ARG A 425 28.67 -9.08 14.78
CA ARG A 425 29.87 -8.91 13.94
C ARG A 425 29.52 -8.31 12.59
N ILE A 426 28.46 -8.81 11.95
CA ILE A 426 27.99 -8.34 10.64
C ILE A 426 27.53 -6.89 10.72
N ALA A 427 26.75 -6.52 11.75
CA ALA A 427 26.31 -5.14 11.99
C ALA A 427 27.48 -4.15 12.06
N VAL A 428 28.57 -4.52 12.75
CA VAL A 428 29.76 -3.67 12.87
C VAL A 428 30.53 -3.60 11.55
N GLN A 429 30.64 -4.70 10.79
CA GLN A 429 31.24 -4.69 9.45
C GLN A 429 30.44 -3.81 8.47
N LEU A 430 29.12 -4.01 8.40
CA LEU A 430 28.23 -3.23 7.53
C LEU A 430 28.18 -1.74 7.95
N ALA A 431 28.21 -1.42 9.24
CA ALA A 431 28.32 -0.04 9.71
C ALA A 431 29.67 0.59 9.35
N GLY A 432 30.77 -0.16 9.38
CA GLY A 432 32.08 0.30 8.90
C GLY A 432 32.07 0.61 7.40
N VAL A 433 31.46 -0.26 6.60
CA VAL A 433 31.26 -0.05 5.15
C VAL A 433 30.40 1.19 4.89
N LEU A 434 29.26 1.31 5.56
CA LEU A 434 28.34 2.44 5.39
C LEU A 434 28.96 3.78 5.83
N ARG A 435 29.69 3.81 6.96
CA ARG A 435 30.44 5.01 7.41
C ARG A 435 31.41 5.52 6.35
N LEU A 436 32.22 4.63 5.79
CA LEU A 436 33.21 5.01 4.77
C LEU A 436 32.52 5.41 3.46
N ALA A 437 31.49 4.67 3.02
CA ALA A 437 30.72 5.05 1.84
C ALA A 437 30.03 6.42 1.98
N ASN A 438 29.54 6.76 3.18
CA ASN A 438 28.91 8.04 3.46
C ASN A 438 29.89 9.22 3.33
N ALA A 439 31.07 9.10 3.93
CA ALA A 439 32.13 10.11 3.82
C ALA A 439 32.73 10.22 2.40
N LEU A 440 32.48 9.25 1.53
CA LEU A 440 32.92 9.26 0.13
C LEU A 440 31.86 9.80 -0.85
N ASP A 441 30.64 10.12 -0.41
CA ASP A 441 29.71 10.90 -1.26
C ASP A 441 30.05 12.39 -1.18
N LEU A 442 31.10 12.79 -1.92
CA LEU A 442 31.65 14.14 -1.89
C LEU A 442 30.76 15.20 -2.58
N ARG A 443 29.56 14.84 -3.07
CA ARG A 443 28.56 15.75 -3.68
C ARG A 443 29.04 16.53 -4.92
N ASN A 444 30.22 16.22 -5.45
CA ASN A 444 30.91 16.91 -6.55
C ASN A 444 30.33 16.65 -7.98
N GLY A 445 29.03 16.34 -8.10
CA GLY A 445 28.32 16.15 -9.37
C GLY A 445 28.72 14.95 -10.25
N SER A 446 29.85 14.29 -9.96
CA SER A 446 30.31 13.08 -10.66
C SER A 446 29.54 11.84 -10.22
N GLU A 447 29.41 10.84 -11.10
CA GLU A 447 28.84 9.54 -10.70
C GLU A 447 29.71 8.85 -9.61
N PRO A 448 29.09 8.27 -8.58
CA PRO A 448 29.82 7.58 -7.52
C PRO A 448 30.43 6.27 -8.04
N ALA A 449 31.74 6.27 -8.23
CA ALA A 449 32.51 5.10 -8.64
C ALA A 449 33.60 4.77 -7.61
N LEU A 450 33.72 3.48 -7.27
CA LEU A 450 34.67 2.98 -6.29
C LEU A 450 35.25 1.63 -6.73
N ARG A 451 36.54 1.40 -6.46
CA ARG A 451 37.22 0.10 -6.64
C ARG A 451 37.90 -0.30 -5.33
N VAL A 452 37.86 -1.59 -5.02
CA VAL A 452 38.56 -2.18 -3.87
C VAL A 452 39.59 -3.18 -4.39
N ALA A 453 40.81 -3.11 -3.86
CA ALA A 453 41.83 -4.13 -4.01
C ALA A 453 42.43 -4.46 -2.65
N VAL A 454 43.16 -5.58 -2.54
CA VAL A 454 43.89 -5.95 -1.32
C VAL A 454 45.32 -6.29 -1.71
N GLN A 455 46.27 -5.59 -1.11
CA GLN A 455 47.72 -5.74 -1.34
C GLN A 455 48.41 -5.71 0.01
N ASP A 456 49.31 -6.66 0.29
CA ASP A 456 50.11 -6.70 1.53
C ASP A 456 49.29 -6.54 2.83
N ARG A 457 48.11 -7.18 2.86
CA ARG A 457 47.09 -7.10 3.92
C ARG A 457 46.43 -5.71 4.08
N ILE A 458 46.80 -4.69 3.32
CA ILE A 458 46.14 -3.38 3.25
C ILE A 458 44.93 -3.47 2.30
N VAL A 459 43.82 -2.86 2.70
CA VAL A 459 42.64 -2.66 1.84
C VAL A 459 42.83 -1.34 1.09
N MET A 460 42.99 -1.41 -0.23
CA MET A 460 43.11 -0.27 -1.11
C MET A 460 41.73 0.13 -1.64
N VAL A 461 41.28 1.33 -1.31
CA VAL A 461 40.00 1.90 -1.79
C VAL A 461 40.28 3.06 -2.73
N GLN A 462 39.95 2.91 -4.00
CA GLN A 462 40.03 3.99 -5.00
C GLN A 462 38.63 4.58 -5.21
N ALA A 463 38.44 5.87 -4.93
CA ALA A 463 37.16 6.56 -5.07
C ALA A 463 37.25 7.70 -6.10
N ALA A 464 36.27 7.79 -7.00
CA ALA A 464 36.18 8.89 -7.95
C ALA A 464 35.91 10.23 -7.22
N GLY A 465 36.53 11.31 -7.69
CA GLY A 465 36.39 12.64 -7.09
C GLY A 465 37.08 12.85 -5.74
N TYR A 466 37.68 11.82 -5.12
CA TYR A 466 38.41 11.96 -3.87
C TYR A 466 39.87 12.38 -4.08
N SER A 467 40.32 13.36 -3.31
CA SER A 467 41.72 13.77 -3.18
C SER A 467 42.12 13.81 -1.70
N ALA A 468 43.34 13.37 -1.40
CA ALA A 468 43.89 13.39 -0.05
C ALA A 468 44.33 14.80 0.41
N LEU A 469 44.23 15.80 -0.47
CA LEU A 469 44.52 17.21 -0.19
C LEU A 469 43.25 18.03 0.11
N ASP A 470 42.07 17.43 -0.06
CA ASP A 470 40.79 18.11 0.09
C ASP A 470 40.33 18.06 1.56
N ARG A 471 39.49 19.01 1.98
CA ARG A 471 38.96 19.07 3.37
C ARG A 471 38.22 17.80 3.81
N SER A 472 37.65 17.05 2.87
CA SER A 472 36.99 15.76 3.15
C SER A 472 37.95 14.64 3.55
N ALA A 473 39.27 14.80 3.38
CA ALA A 473 40.25 13.80 3.77
C ALA A 473 40.23 13.48 5.27
N GLU A 474 39.98 14.48 6.13
CA GLU A 474 39.84 14.29 7.58
C GLU A 474 38.60 13.46 7.94
N GLU A 475 37.46 13.79 7.34
CA GLU A 475 36.19 13.05 7.53
C GLU A 475 36.31 11.59 7.07
N VAL A 476 36.91 11.37 5.89
CA VAL A 476 37.20 10.03 5.35
C VAL A 476 38.15 9.25 6.26
N ALA A 477 39.18 9.90 6.81
CA ALA A 477 40.13 9.29 7.74
C ALA A 477 39.46 8.87 9.07
N ALA A 478 38.52 9.67 9.59
CA ALA A 478 37.71 9.33 10.77
C ALA A 478 36.63 8.26 10.47
N ALA A 479 36.10 8.23 9.24
CA ALA A 479 35.09 7.28 8.81
C ALA A 479 35.62 5.85 8.71
N ARG A 480 36.81 5.66 8.08
CA ARG A 480 37.42 4.34 7.86
C ARG A 480 37.79 3.58 9.15
N HIS A 481 38.04 4.26 10.26
CA HIS A 481 38.58 3.67 11.49
C HIS A 481 37.76 2.46 12.01
N LEU A 482 36.42 2.50 11.90
CA LEU A 482 35.58 1.36 12.30
C LEU A 482 35.80 0.15 11.39
N LEU A 483 35.95 0.38 10.09
CA LEU A 483 36.21 -0.65 9.09
C LEU A 483 37.60 -1.26 9.30
N GLU A 484 38.62 -0.43 9.55
CA GLU A 484 39.98 -0.89 9.87
C GLU A 484 40.00 -1.80 11.10
N THR A 485 39.31 -1.38 12.17
CA THR A 485 39.21 -2.11 13.44
C THR A 485 38.54 -3.48 13.26
N VAL A 486 37.43 -3.54 12.52
CA VAL A 486 36.66 -4.79 12.36
C VAL A 486 37.25 -5.74 11.33
N LEU A 487 37.96 -5.23 10.31
CA LEU A 487 38.71 -6.04 9.36
C LEU A 487 40.10 -6.45 9.87
N ARG A 488 40.61 -5.79 10.92
CA ARG A 488 41.99 -5.91 11.44
C ARG A 488 43.04 -5.67 10.34
N ARG A 489 42.78 -4.68 9.48
CA ARG A 489 43.60 -4.32 8.30
C ARG A 489 43.54 -2.80 8.08
N PRO A 490 44.65 -2.13 7.73
CA PRO A 490 44.61 -0.73 7.31
C PRO A 490 43.75 -0.55 6.05
N VAL A 491 43.05 0.58 5.94
CA VAL A 491 42.21 0.93 4.78
C VAL A 491 42.77 2.21 4.17
N LEU A 492 43.50 2.11 3.07
CA LEU A 492 44.10 3.25 2.39
C LEU A 492 43.16 3.75 1.27
N VAL A 493 42.67 4.98 1.42
CA VAL A 493 41.82 5.63 0.42
C VAL A 493 42.69 6.48 -0.52
N ARG A 494 42.42 6.40 -1.83
CA ARG A 494 43.10 7.20 -2.87
C ARG A 494 42.11 7.64 -3.95
N GLY A 495 42.43 8.71 -4.66
CA GLY A 495 41.66 9.14 -5.83
C GLY A 495 41.71 8.11 -6.96
N MET A 496 40.57 7.82 -7.57
CA MET A 496 40.50 6.96 -8.75
C MET A 496 41.00 7.72 -9.98
N ARG A 497 42.06 7.23 -10.62
CA ARG A 497 42.47 7.71 -11.94
C ARG A 497 41.45 7.22 -12.96
N VAL A 498 40.60 8.13 -13.46
CA VAL A 498 39.85 7.89 -14.70
C VAL A 498 40.87 7.75 -15.82
N ALA A 499 40.89 6.60 -16.49
CA ALA A 499 41.68 6.45 -17.69
C ALA A 499 41.13 7.41 -18.74
N ARG A 500 41.90 8.44 -19.13
CA ARG A 500 41.62 9.18 -20.36
C ARG A 500 41.62 8.15 -21.48
N SER A 501 40.50 7.98 -22.17
CA SER A 501 40.47 7.22 -23.41
C SER A 501 41.49 7.84 -24.35
N SER A 502 42.53 7.08 -24.68
CA SER A 502 43.58 7.52 -25.59
C SER A 502 42.99 7.64 -26.99
N SER A 503 42.60 8.85 -27.39
CA SER A 503 42.30 9.21 -28.77
C SER A 503 43.61 9.27 -29.58
N LEU A 504 44.31 8.14 -29.68
CA LEU A 504 45.30 7.90 -30.74
C LEU A 504 44.60 7.16 -31.87
N ALA A 505 44.04 7.94 -32.80
CA ALA A 505 43.67 7.46 -34.13
C ALA A 505 43.78 8.63 -35.13
N ALA A 506 44.52 8.39 -36.22
CA ALA A 506 44.55 9.19 -37.44
C ALA A 506 44.97 10.68 -37.36
N ARG A 507 46.28 10.93 -37.20
CA ARG A 507 47.01 11.99 -37.95
C ARG A 507 48.43 11.53 -38.31
N SER A 508 48.53 10.68 -39.31
CA SER A 508 49.68 10.45 -40.19
C SER A 508 49.12 9.83 -41.47
#